data_AF-A0A536ANU0-F1
#
_entry.id   AF-A0A536ANU0-F1
#
_cell.length_a   1.000
_cell.length_b   1.000
_cell.length_c   1.000
_cell.angle_alpha   90.00
_cell.angle_beta   90.00
_cell.angle_gamma   90.00
#
_symmetry.space_group_name_H-M   'P 1'
#
loop_
_entity.id
_entity.type
_entity.pdbx_description
1 polymer ?
#
loop_
_entity_poly.entity_id
_entity_poly.type
_entity_poly.pdbx_seq_one_letter_code
_entity_poly.pdbx_strand_id
1 'polypeptide(L)'
;SRGAFVLNHARVVDFLREDERVVGARVRDATGAANVEIRARFTVVATGPWLDRTITPLRKRPGPLLRLTKGVHIVTRHAVEQAHVLFAKSDGRLFFVIPWRDATIVGTTDTDYTGDPGNVAASEKDVRYLQDEARRAFPSAPFDEIYFTWAGVRALVREEGVSEGEVSRKHALFDHAAREGVEGILSVVGGKITAYRAIAEEVVDVASRRLARYAPSRSADELLPGARPADHAARPGDLTLEATTRAHLTSIYGARAREILDLTRADPSLAAPLCPHHRGVEAEVVHAVQSEWALTLGDVLLRRTAVGLSACQALDCVDRVADRMAGLLGWDPDRRHDEVEAYRREVEPMRRFSTE
;
A
#
# COMPACT_ATOMS: atom_id res chain seq x y z
N SER A 1 -2.68 -21.35 -4.22
CA SER A 1 -1.51 -20.53 -4.61
C SER A 1 -0.87 -21.13 -5.87
N ARG A 2 -0.21 -20.33 -6.72
CA ARG A 2 0.53 -20.82 -7.93
C ARG A 2 1.98 -21.25 -7.60
N GLY A 3 2.27 -21.58 -6.33
CA GLY A 3 3.59 -22.03 -5.88
C GLY A 3 4.62 -20.94 -5.55
N ALA A 4 4.23 -19.65 -5.56
CA ALA A 4 5.11 -18.56 -5.15
C ALA A 4 5.27 -18.51 -3.62
N PHE A 5 6.51 -18.29 -3.16
CA PHE A 5 6.79 -17.94 -1.77
C PHE A 5 6.77 -16.42 -1.61
N VAL A 6 6.01 -15.94 -0.63
CA VAL A 6 5.84 -14.50 -0.34
C VAL A 6 6.17 -14.29 1.12
N LEU A 7 7.03 -13.31 1.39
CA LEU A 7 7.46 -12.91 2.74
C LEU A 7 7.32 -11.39 2.86
N ASN A 8 6.40 -10.92 3.70
CA ASN A 8 6.40 -9.55 4.19
C ASN A 8 7.31 -9.43 5.41
N HIS A 9 7.59 -8.20 5.86
CA HIS A 9 8.51 -7.92 6.98
C HIS A 9 9.92 -8.51 6.79
N ALA A 10 10.32 -8.74 5.54
CA ALA A 10 11.59 -9.34 5.15
C ALA A 10 12.39 -8.32 4.31
N ARG A 11 13.33 -7.63 4.93
CA ARG A 11 14.08 -6.54 4.30
C ARG A 11 15.36 -7.06 3.66
N VAL A 12 15.53 -6.83 2.36
CA VAL A 12 16.84 -7.00 1.71
C VAL A 12 17.82 -5.98 2.29
N VAL A 13 18.93 -6.47 2.85
CA VAL A 13 19.98 -5.62 3.45
C VAL A 13 21.28 -5.66 2.65
N ASP A 14 21.49 -6.69 1.82
CA ASP A 14 22.63 -6.79 0.91
C ASP A 14 22.34 -7.74 -0.26
N PHE A 15 23.13 -7.66 -1.33
CA PHE A 15 23.08 -8.61 -2.45
C PHE A 15 24.20 -9.66 -2.34
N LEU A 16 23.86 -10.91 -2.61
CA LEU A 16 24.86 -11.98 -2.72
C LEU A 16 25.48 -11.91 -4.12
N ARG A 17 26.82 -11.94 -4.19
CA ARG A 17 27.57 -11.76 -5.44
C ARG A 17 28.61 -12.86 -5.65
N GLU A 18 28.74 -13.27 -6.90
CA GLU A 18 29.84 -14.08 -7.43
C GLU A 18 30.43 -13.27 -8.60
N ASP A 19 31.63 -12.71 -8.41
CA ASP A 19 32.24 -11.74 -9.32
C ASP A 19 31.30 -10.55 -9.65
N GLU A 20 31.05 -10.33 -10.93
CA GLU A 20 30.15 -9.30 -11.46
C GLU A 20 28.70 -9.79 -11.59
N ARG A 21 28.32 -10.88 -10.91
CA ARG A 21 26.96 -11.44 -10.98
C ARG A 21 26.26 -11.43 -9.62
N VAL A 22 25.02 -10.96 -9.59
CA VAL A 22 24.11 -11.10 -8.45
C VAL A 22 23.48 -12.49 -8.47
N VAL A 23 23.62 -13.22 -7.36
CA VAL A 23 23.16 -14.61 -7.19
C VAL A 23 22.15 -14.79 -6.06
N GLY A 24 21.70 -13.68 -5.47
CA GLY A 24 20.72 -13.68 -4.40
C GLY A 24 20.75 -12.42 -3.55
N ALA A 25 20.16 -12.50 -2.36
CA ALA A 25 20.12 -11.41 -1.40
C ALA A 25 20.25 -11.94 0.04
N ARG A 26 20.85 -11.12 0.90
CA ARG A 26 20.77 -11.26 2.35
C ARG A 26 19.55 -10.50 2.83
N VAL A 27 18.70 -11.19 3.58
CA VAL A 27 17.41 -10.71 4.04
C VAL A 27 17.39 -10.70 5.56
N ARG A 28 17.01 -9.56 6.14
CA ARG A 28 16.74 -9.41 7.56
C ARG A 28 15.25 -9.57 7.81
N ASP A 29 14.90 -10.49 8.68
CA ASP A 29 13.56 -10.63 9.21
C ASP A 29 13.30 -9.54 10.26
N ALA A 30 12.28 -8.71 10.04
CA ALA A 30 11.88 -7.67 10.97
C ALA A 30 11.02 -8.21 12.14
N THR A 31 10.65 -9.49 12.12
CA THR A 31 9.88 -10.16 13.19
C THR A 31 10.77 -10.79 14.28
N GLY A 32 12.10 -10.71 14.15
CA GLY A 32 13.05 -11.09 15.20
C GLY A 32 14.05 -12.21 14.85
N ALA A 33 14.01 -12.79 13.65
CA ALA A 33 14.95 -13.83 13.24
C ALA A 33 16.31 -13.27 12.73
N ALA A 34 17.32 -14.15 12.69
CA ALA A 34 18.64 -13.85 12.13
C ALA A 34 18.56 -13.53 10.62
N ASN A 35 19.60 -12.89 10.08
CA ASN A 35 19.69 -12.67 8.64
C ASN A 35 19.73 -14.02 7.89
N VAL A 36 18.93 -14.16 6.84
CA VAL A 36 18.89 -15.35 5.98
C VAL A 36 19.41 -15.00 4.59
N GLU A 37 20.12 -15.94 3.97
CA GLU A 37 20.59 -15.81 2.60
C GLU A 37 19.63 -16.54 1.65
N ILE A 38 19.09 -15.82 0.67
CA ILE A 38 18.20 -16.37 -0.36
C ILE A 38 18.93 -16.33 -1.69
N ARG A 39 19.19 -17.51 -2.26
CA ARG A 39 19.81 -17.64 -3.58
C ARG A 39 18.75 -17.62 -4.68
N ALA A 40 19.04 -16.92 -5.76
CA ALA A 40 18.16 -16.80 -6.92
C ALA A 40 18.98 -16.83 -8.21
N ARG A 41 18.42 -17.44 -9.28
CA ARG A 41 19.04 -17.43 -10.61
C ARG A 41 18.96 -16.06 -11.29
N PHE A 42 17.98 -15.25 -10.90
CA PHE A 42 17.75 -13.90 -11.40
C PHE A 42 17.03 -13.08 -10.34
N THR A 43 17.45 -11.83 -10.17
CA THR A 43 16.91 -10.90 -9.16
C THR A 43 16.22 -9.73 -9.84
N VAL A 44 15.01 -9.40 -9.40
CA VAL A 44 14.30 -8.19 -9.83
C VAL A 44 14.17 -7.25 -8.64
N VAL A 45 14.59 -6.00 -8.80
CA VAL A 45 14.42 -4.95 -7.79
C VAL A 45 13.27 -4.04 -8.19
N ALA A 46 12.15 -4.18 -7.47
CA ALA A 46 10.93 -3.39 -7.66
C ALA A 46 10.55 -2.64 -6.36
N THR A 47 11.51 -1.95 -5.75
CA THR A 47 11.39 -1.34 -4.42
C THR A 47 10.86 0.11 -4.45
N GLY A 48 10.21 0.52 -5.55
CA GLY A 48 9.53 1.82 -5.66
C GLY A 48 10.44 3.01 -5.29
N PRO A 49 10.03 3.92 -4.39
CA PRO A 49 10.82 5.09 -4.02
C PRO A 49 12.11 4.76 -3.25
N TRP A 50 12.30 3.51 -2.82
CA TRP A 50 13.53 3.04 -2.21
C TRP A 50 14.53 2.45 -3.23
N LEU A 51 14.24 2.49 -4.53
CA LEU A 51 15.10 1.86 -5.55
C LEU A 51 16.55 2.28 -5.43
N ASP A 52 16.84 3.59 -5.49
CA ASP A 52 18.22 4.10 -5.49
C ASP A 52 18.99 3.64 -4.25
N ARG A 53 18.34 3.67 -3.07
CA ARG A 53 18.93 3.15 -1.82
C ARG A 53 19.17 1.65 -1.88
N THR A 54 18.26 0.90 -2.48
CA THR A 54 18.35 -0.56 -2.59
C THR A 54 19.54 -0.94 -3.46
N ILE A 55 19.71 -0.30 -4.62
CA ILE A 55 20.73 -0.68 -5.60
C ILE A 55 22.06 0.05 -5.40
N THR A 56 22.19 0.95 -4.42
CA THR A 56 23.42 1.70 -4.14
C THR A 56 24.68 0.82 -4.13
N PRO A 57 24.69 -0.37 -3.48
CA PRO A 57 25.86 -1.25 -3.48
C PRO A 57 26.26 -1.82 -4.86
N LEU A 58 25.38 -1.70 -5.87
CA LEU A 58 25.56 -2.21 -7.23
C LEU A 58 25.93 -1.14 -8.25
N ARG A 59 25.82 0.15 -7.90
CA ARG A 59 26.06 1.26 -8.83
C ARG A 59 27.57 1.47 -9.03
N LYS A 60 28.03 1.53 -10.29
CA LYS A 60 29.38 2.02 -10.63
C LYS A 60 29.35 3.49 -11.03
N ARG A 61 28.26 3.95 -11.64
CA ARG A 61 28.04 5.36 -12.00
C ARG A 61 27.36 6.16 -10.89
N PRO A 62 27.80 7.40 -10.63
CA PRO A 62 27.17 8.29 -9.66
C PRO A 62 25.83 8.82 -10.17
N GLY A 63 25.00 9.29 -9.24
CA GLY A 63 23.73 9.96 -9.51
C GLY A 63 22.50 9.05 -9.37
N PRO A 64 21.36 9.62 -8.93
CA PRO A 64 20.12 8.85 -8.73
C PRO A 64 19.44 8.54 -10.07
N LEU A 65 18.75 7.39 -10.11
CA LEU A 65 17.84 7.04 -11.20
C LEU A 65 16.46 7.68 -11.02
N LEU A 66 16.08 8.00 -9.78
CA LEU A 66 14.79 8.57 -9.44
C LEU A 66 14.85 10.07 -9.14
N ARG A 67 13.77 10.77 -9.50
CA ARG A 67 13.34 12.01 -8.85
C ARG A 67 12.16 11.66 -7.95
N LEU A 68 12.26 11.98 -6.67
CA LEU A 68 11.22 11.70 -5.70
C LEU A 68 10.35 12.94 -5.49
N THR A 69 9.04 12.79 -5.61
CA THR A 69 8.08 13.87 -5.28
C THR A 69 7.07 13.39 -4.25
N LYS A 70 6.73 14.25 -3.29
CA LYS A 70 5.71 14.02 -2.27
C LYS A 70 4.35 14.48 -2.78
N GLY A 71 3.35 13.60 -2.62
CA GLY A 71 1.94 13.95 -2.78
C GLY A 71 1.16 13.73 -1.49
N VAL A 72 0.36 14.72 -1.11
CA VAL A 72 -0.49 14.71 0.09
C VAL A 72 -1.97 14.72 -0.30
N HIS A 73 -2.78 14.05 0.50
CA HIS A 73 -4.23 14.22 0.53
C HIS A 73 -4.70 14.58 1.94
N ILE A 74 -5.79 15.33 2.03
CA ILE A 74 -6.57 15.51 3.25
C ILE A 74 -7.85 14.69 3.12
N VAL A 75 -8.27 14.06 4.21
CA VAL A 75 -9.55 13.36 4.32
C VAL A 75 -10.43 14.14 5.27
N THR A 76 -11.60 14.54 4.80
CA THR A 76 -12.50 15.44 5.52
C THR A 76 -13.86 14.79 5.71
N ARG A 77 -14.72 15.42 6.51
CA ARG A 77 -16.16 15.14 6.49
C ARG A 77 -16.69 15.13 5.05
N HIS A 78 -17.64 14.23 4.78
CA HIS A 78 -18.29 14.08 3.48
C HIS A 78 -18.86 15.42 2.98
N ALA A 79 -18.51 15.79 1.75
CA ALA A 79 -18.81 17.11 1.19
C ALA A 79 -19.35 17.09 -0.25
N VAL A 80 -19.16 16.01 -1.00
CA VAL A 80 -19.52 15.90 -2.42
C VAL A 80 -20.11 14.54 -2.72
N GLU A 81 -20.99 14.45 -3.73
CA GLU A 81 -21.60 13.18 -4.18
C GLU A 81 -20.89 12.57 -5.40
N GLN A 82 -20.05 13.37 -6.09
CA GLN A 82 -19.38 12.99 -7.33
C GLN A 82 -17.90 13.34 -7.29
N ALA A 83 -17.09 12.60 -8.05
CA ALA A 83 -15.67 12.92 -8.19
C ALA A 83 -15.49 14.13 -9.10
N HIS A 84 -14.74 15.13 -8.63
CA HIS A 84 -14.44 16.35 -9.36
C HIS A 84 -12.96 16.41 -9.73
N VAL A 85 -12.69 16.88 -10.95
CA VAL A 85 -11.35 17.18 -11.46
C VAL A 85 -11.25 18.69 -11.62
N LEU A 86 -10.30 19.31 -10.91
CA LEU A 86 -10.17 20.76 -10.83
C LEU A 86 -8.73 21.18 -11.13
N PHE A 87 -8.55 22.44 -11.49
CA PHE A 87 -7.25 23.07 -11.65
C PHE A 87 -7.06 24.11 -10.55
N ALA A 88 -5.97 23.99 -9.79
CA ALA A 88 -5.61 24.93 -8.75
C ALA A 88 -5.35 26.32 -9.35
N LYS A 89 -5.90 27.35 -8.73
CA LYS A 89 -5.75 28.73 -9.19
C LYS A 89 -4.33 29.25 -8.97
N SER A 90 -3.66 28.77 -7.93
CA SER A 90 -2.30 29.21 -7.56
C SER A 90 -1.22 28.82 -8.58
N ASP A 91 -1.31 27.64 -9.19
CA ASP A 91 -0.26 27.10 -10.07
C ASP A 91 -0.78 26.34 -11.31
N GLY A 92 -2.09 26.30 -11.52
CA GLY A 92 -2.71 25.64 -12.68
C GLY A 92 -2.68 24.12 -12.62
N ARG A 93 -2.26 23.49 -11.51
CA ARG A 93 -2.14 22.05 -11.43
C ARG A 93 -3.46 21.35 -11.19
N LEU A 94 -3.57 20.14 -11.71
CA LEU A 94 -4.73 19.29 -11.50
C LEU A 94 -4.77 18.75 -10.06
N PHE A 95 -5.93 18.86 -9.42
CA PHE A 95 -6.28 18.18 -8.18
C PHE A 95 -7.72 17.65 -8.24
N PHE A 96 -8.11 16.87 -7.24
CA PHE A 96 -9.35 16.13 -7.17
C PHE A 96 -10.04 16.37 -5.83
N VAL A 97 -11.36 16.34 -5.87
CA VAL A 97 -12.25 16.25 -4.70
C VAL A 97 -13.16 15.05 -4.94
N ILE A 98 -13.02 14.00 -4.13
CA ILE A 98 -13.60 12.68 -4.42
C ILE A 98 -14.42 12.19 -3.22
N PRO A 99 -15.70 11.79 -3.41
CA PRO A 99 -16.45 11.06 -2.39
C PRO A 99 -15.77 9.72 -2.15
N TRP A 100 -15.51 9.41 -0.88
CA TRP A 100 -14.84 8.17 -0.53
C TRP A 100 -15.37 7.63 0.79
N ARG A 101 -16.15 6.54 0.69
CA ARG A 101 -16.90 5.97 1.82
C ARG A 101 -17.78 7.08 2.45
N ASP A 102 -17.76 7.20 3.76
CA ASP A 102 -18.51 8.22 4.51
C ASP A 102 -17.72 9.56 4.62
N ALA A 103 -16.73 9.80 3.75
CA ALA A 103 -15.80 10.93 3.80
C ALA A 103 -15.54 11.55 2.41
N THR A 104 -14.70 12.59 2.37
CA THR A 104 -14.21 13.19 1.12
C THR A 104 -12.70 13.25 1.12
N ILE A 105 -12.08 12.85 0.00
CA ILE A 105 -10.65 12.99 -0.25
C ILE A 105 -10.41 14.25 -1.08
N VAL A 106 -9.50 15.12 -0.64
CA VAL A 106 -8.99 16.24 -1.45
C VAL A 106 -7.50 16.03 -1.68
N GLY A 107 -7.06 16.06 -2.95
CA GLY A 107 -5.65 15.88 -3.29
C GLY A 107 -5.37 15.98 -4.79
N THR A 108 -4.14 16.17 -5.25
CA THR A 108 -2.91 16.05 -4.45
C THR A 108 -1.97 17.23 -4.60
N THR A 109 -1.10 17.37 -3.62
CA THR A 109 0.15 18.14 -3.78
C THR A 109 1.20 17.35 -4.59
N ASP A 110 2.27 18.04 -4.98
CA ASP A 110 3.42 17.50 -5.72
C ASP A 110 4.59 18.44 -5.40
N THR A 111 5.57 17.96 -4.66
CA THR A 111 6.72 18.77 -4.22
C THR A 111 7.94 17.88 -4.19
N ASP A 112 9.11 18.38 -4.58
CA ASP A 112 10.34 17.59 -4.48
C ASP A 112 10.58 17.07 -3.04
N TYR A 113 11.07 15.84 -2.94
CA TYR A 113 11.28 15.15 -1.66
C TYR A 113 12.65 14.48 -1.60
N THR A 114 13.42 14.73 -0.55
CA THR A 114 14.79 14.20 -0.38
C THR A 114 14.96 13.32 0.85
N GLY A 115 13.92 13.20 1.69
CA GLY A 115 13.93 12.44 2.94
C GLY A 115 13.81 10.92 2.75
N ASP A 116 13.59 10.20 3.86
CA ASP A 116 13.18 8.80 3.82
C ASP A 116 11.73 8.67 3.35
N PRO A 117 11.45 7.95 2.24
CA PRO A 117 10.07 7.72 1.82
C PRO A 117 9.18 7.10 2.89
N GLY A 118 9.75 6.37 3.87
CA GLY A 118 9.02 5.80 5.00
C GLY A 118 8.58 6.81 6.06
N ASN A 119 9.16 8.01 6.07
CA ASN A 119 8.86 9.08 7.04
C ASN A 119 8.08 10.24 6.39
N VAL A 120 7.50 10.04 5.21
CA VAL A 120 6.80 11.10 4.49
C VAL A 120 5.50 11.47 5.22
N ALA A 121 5.26 12.77 5.39
CA ALA A 121 4.06 13.28 6.04
C ALA A 121 3.58 14.59 5.40
N ALA A 122 2.31 14.92 5.66
CA ALA A 122 1.75 16.21 5.30
C ALA A 122 2.47 17.34 6.06
N SER A 123 2.70 18.47 5.38
CA SER A 123 3.10 19.72 6.03
C SER A 123 1.90 20.67 6.09
N GLU A 124 1.99 21.69 6.95
CA GLU A 124 0.96 22.73 7.03
C GLU A 124 0.73 23.43 5.69
N LYS A 125 1.81 23.63 4.91
CA LYS A 125 1.73 24.20 3.56
C LYS A 125 0.91 23.31 2.62
N ASP A 126 1.06 21.98 2.71
CA ASP A 126 0.28 21.04 1.89
C ASP A 126 -1.22 21.13 2.23
N VAL A 127 -1.53 21.12 3.53
CA VAL A 127 -2.93 21.15 4.01
C VAL A 127 -3.60 22.46 3.62
N ARG A 128 -2.96 23.61 3.90
CA ARG A 128 -3.50 24.92 3.52
C ARG A 128 -3.71 25.04 2.02
N TYR A 129 -2.76 24.58 1.21
CA TYR A 129 -2.91 24.56 -0.25
C TYR A 129 -4.17 23.81 -0.68
N LEU A 130 -4.39 22.59 -0.19
CA LEU A 130 -5.55 21.79 -0.57
C LEU A 130 -6.87 22.40 -0.09
N GLN A 131 -6.92 22.92 1.13
CA GLN A 131 -8.11 23.58 1.66
C GLN A 131 -8.45 24.85 0.88
N ASP A 132 -7.47 25.71 0.62
CA ASP A 132 -7.69 26.98 -0.08
C ASP A 132 -8.14 26.74 -1.53
N GLU A 133 -7.52 25.80 -2.25
CA GLU A 133 -7.92 25.49 -3.63
C GLU A 133 -9.30 24.80 -3.69
N ALA A 134 -9.60 23.90 -2.76
CA ALA A 134 -10.91 23.25 -2.72
C ALA A 134 -12.04 24.21 -2.34
N ARG A 135 -11.83 25.10 -1.36
CA ARG A 135 -12.84 26.11 -0.95
C ARG A 135 -13.20 27.09 -2.07
N ARG A 136 -12.28 27.38 -3.00
CA ARG A 136 -12.60 28.21 -4.16
C ARG A 136 -13.70 27.60 -5.03
N ALA A 137 -13.70 26.27 -5.15
CA ALA A 137 -14.72 25.54 -5.90
C ALA A 137 -15.95 25.21 -5.06
N PHE A 138 -15.78 24.95 -3.76
CA PHE A 138 -16.87 24.62 -2.83
C PHE A 138 -16.81 25.47 -1.56
N PRO A 139 -17.30 26.73 -1.59
CA PRO A 139 -17.14 27.67 -0.47
C PRO A 139 -17.79 27.25 0.84
N SER A 140 -18.82 26.40 0.79
CA SER A 140 -19.58 25.94 1.95
C SER A 140 -19.22 24.52 2.42
N ALA A 141 -18.25 23.87 1.76
CA ALA A 141 -17.86 22.51 2.10
C ALA A 141 -16.99 22.47 3.37
N PRO A 142 -17.15 21.45 4.24
CA PRO A 142 -16.46 21.34 5.52
C PRO A 142 -15.01 20.82 5.39
N PHE A 143 -14.21 21.38 4.48
CA PHE A 143 -12.83 20.91 4.25
C PHE A 143 -11.85 21.22 5.41
N ASP A 144 -12.32 21.95 6.42
CA ASP A 144 -11.61 22.17 7.68
C ASP A 144 -11.80 21.05 8.69
N GLU A 145 -12.86 20.27 8.55
CA GLU A 145 -13.15 19.14 9.42
C GLU A 145 -12.35 17.94 8.91
N ILE A 146 -11.03 17.98 9.16
CA ILE A 146 -10.07 16.97 8.73
C ILE A 146 -10.10 15.81 9.71
N TYR A 147 -10.40 14.61 9.20
CA TYR A 147 -10.23 13.38 9.96
C TYR A 147 -8.76 12.99 10.06
N PHE A 148 -8.06 12.95 8.93
CA PHE A 148 -6.63 12.66 8.87
C PHE A 148 -6.05 13.11 7.52
N THR A 149 -4.73 13.05 7.43
CA THR A 149 -3.98 13.23 6.18
C THR A 149 -3.24 11.96 5.82
N TRP A 150 -2.91 11.78 4.54
CA TRP A 150 -1.88 10.82 4.17
C TRP A 150 -0.94 11.42 3.14
N ALA A 151 0.28 10.91 3.13
CA ALA A 151 1.30 11.29 2.17
C ALA A 151 1.92 10.06 1.53
N GLY A 152 2.40 10.21 0.31
CA GLY A 152 3.16 9.20 -0.41
C GLY A 152 4.26 9.82 -1.23
N VAL A 153 5.30 9.04 -1.52
CA VAL A 153 6.40 9.45 -2.40
C VAL A 153 6.28 8.76 -3.75
N ARG A 154 6.25 9.55 -4.81
CA ARG A 154 6.27 9.09 -6.20
C ARG A 154 7.72 8.88 -6.62
N ALA A 155 8.00 7.71 -7.19
CA ALA A 155 9.28 7.39 -7.81
C ALA A 155 9.21 7.74 -9.29
N LEU A 156 9.63 8.94 -9.68
CA LEU A 156 9.62 9.37 -11.08
C LEU A 156 10.95 9.04 -11.73
N VAL A 157 10.94 8.64 -13.01
CA VAL A 157 12.17 8.48 -13.78
C VAL A 157 12.84 9.85 -13.88
N ARG A 158 14.11 9.95 -13.50
CA ARG A 158 14.82 11.23 -13.55
C ARG A 158 15.09 11.64 -15.00
N GLU A 159 14.62 12.82 -15.36
CA GLU A 159 14.94 13.53 -16.61
C GLU A 159 15.59 14.87 -16.24
N GLU A 160 16.76 15.18 -16.82
CA GLU A 160 17.47 16.43 -16.50
C GLU A 160 16.78 17.65 -17.13
N GLY A 161 16.59 18.72 -16.36
CA GLY A 161 16.07 20.01 -16.84
C GLY A 161 14.56 20.16 -16.94
N VAL A 162 13.77 19.22 -16.40
CA VAL A 162 12.29 19.23 -16.47
C VAL A 162 11.66 19.66 -15.14
N SER A 163 10.59 20.46 -15.17
CA SER A 163 9.87 20.92 -13.96
C SER A 163 9.13 19.78 -13.25
N GLU A 164 8.77 19.94 -11.96
CA GLU A 164 8.17 18.89 -11.12
C GLU A 164 6.94 18.23 -11.76
N GLY A 165 6.03 19.03 -12.35
CA GLY A 165 4.77 18.55 -12.94
C GLY A 165 4.92 17.92 -14.33
N GLU A 166 6.08 18.06 -14.97
CA GLU A 166 6.32 17.68 -16.37
C GLU A 166 7.14 16.40 -16.53
N VAL A 167 7.72 15.87 -15.44
CA VAL A 167 8.54 14.64 -15.50
C VAL A 167 7.71 13.46 -15.99
N SER A 168 8.26 12.73 -16.97
CA SER A 168 7.63 11.54 -17.55
C SER A 168 7.26 10.53 -16.47
N ARG A 169 5.95 10.27 -16.33
CA ARG A 169 5.43 9.25 -15.41
C ARG A 169 5.46 7.83 -16.01
N LYS A 170 6.36 7.57 -16.96
CA LYS A 170 6.57 6.24 -17.57
C LYS A 170 7.46 5.38 -16.65
N HIS A 171 7.40 4.07 -16.81
CA HIS A 171 8.38 3.17 -16.21
C HIS A 171 9.58 2.99 -17.15
N ALA A 172 10.70 2.54 -16.60
CA ALA A 172 11.83 2.04 -17.37
C ALA A 172 12.42 0.79 -16.69
N LEU A 173 12.95 -0.13 -17.49
CA LEU A 173 13.73 -1.25 -16.99
C LEU A 173 15.21 -0.91 -17.05
N PHE A 174 15.85 -0.87 -15.87
CA PHE A 174 17.27 -0.62 -15.76
C PHE A 174 18.04 -1.94 -15.80
N ASP A 175 18.63 -2.20 -16.95
CA ASP A 175 19.49 -3.36 -17.20
C ASP A 175 20.92 -3.11 -16.66
N HIS A 176 21.21 -3.64 -15.48
CA HIS A 176 22.51 -3.50 -14.83
C HIS A 176 23.65 -4.13 -15.62
N ALA A 177 23.39 -5.20 -16.39
CA ALA A 177 24.43 -5.86 -17.19
C ALA A 177 24.87 -4.93 -18.33
N ALA A 178 23.90 -4.34 -19.04
CA ALA A 178 24.18 -3.43 -20.15
C ALA A 178 24.74 -2.07 -19.69
N ARG A 179 24.34 -1.59 -18.51
CA ARG A 179 24.68 -0.22 -18.03
C ARG A 179 25.93 -0.18 -17.15
N GLU A 180 26.09 -1.19 -16.31
CA GLU A 180 27.09 -1.24 -15.23
C GLU A 180 27.95 -2.51 -15.29
N GLY A 181 27.68 -3.45 -16.21
CA GLY A 181 28.39 -4.72 -16.28
C GLY A 181 28.06 -5.69 -15.15
N VAL A 182 26.96 -5.47 -14.41
CA VAL A 182 26.54 -6.35 -13.29
C VAL A 182 25.41 -7.27 -13.75
N GLU A 183 25.69 -8.56 -13.82
CA GLU A 183 24.77 -9.59 -14.29
C GLU A 183 23.80 -10.10 -13.21
N GLY A 184 22.77 -10.85 -13.63
CA GLY A 184 21.86 -11.55 -12.73
C GLY A 184 20.78 -10.68 -12.09
N ILE A 185 20.70 -9.39 -12.44
CA ILE A 185 19.77 -8.44 -11.83
C ILE A 185 19.11 -7.49 -12.85
N LEU A 186 17.90 -7.05 -12.54
CA LEU A 186 17.11 -6.05 -13.26
C LEU A 186 16.40 -5.13 -12.27
N SER A 187 16.31 -3.83 -12.55
CA SER A 187 15.55 -2.89 -11.71
C SER A 187 14.39 -2.25 -12.46
N VAL A 188 13.26 -2.06 -11.77
CA VAL A 188 12.11 -1.31 -12.27
C VAL A 188 12.21 0.12 -11.77
N VAL A 189 12.34 1.07 -12.69
CA VAL A 189 12.45 2.51 -12.40
C VAL A 189 11.10 3.16 -12.65
N GLY A 190 10.50 3.73 -11.61
CA GLY A 190 9.21 4.38 -11.65
C GLY A 190 8.04 3.46 -12.03
N GLY A 191 7.06 4.02 -12.75
CA GLY A 191 5.82 3.33 -13.11
C GLY A 191 4.61 3.80 -12.32
N LYS A 192 3.43 3.39 -12.80
CA LYS A 192 2.13 3.71 -12.22
C LYS A 192 1.41 2.43 -11.83
N ILE A 193 0.60 2.50 -10.77
CA ILE A 193 -0.27 1.40 -10.38
C ILE A 193 -1.20 0.99 -11.52
N THR A 194 -1.70 1.91 -12.35
CA THR A 194 -2.59 1.57 -13.48
C THR A 194 -1.90 0.74 -14.58
N ALA A 195 -0.57 0.78 -14.67
CA ALA A 195 0.20 0.03 -15.66
C ALA A 195 0.87 -1.22 -15.07
N TYR A 196 0.63 -1.55 -13.79
CA TYR A 196 1.39 -2.56 -13.05
C TYR A 196 1.49 -3.91 -13.77
N ARG A 197 0.39 -4.38 -14.38
CA ARG A 197 0.33 -5.67 -15.08
C ARG A 197 1.24 -5.70 -16.30
N ALA A 198 1.18 -4.66 -17.13
CA ALA A 198 2.01 -4.54 -18.33
C ALA A 198 3.50 -4.41 -17.97
N ILE A 199 3.81 -3.67 -16.89
CA ILE A 199 5.18 -3.58 -16.35
C ILE A 199 5.67 -4.94 -15.88
N ALA A 200 4.85 -5.68 -15.12
CA ALA A 200 5.19 -7.01 -14.63
C ALA A 200 5.40 -8.01 -15.79
N GLU A 201 4.57 -7.95 -16.82
CA GLU A 201 4.71 -8.74 -18.04
C GLU A 201 6.06 -8.48 -18.73
N GLU A 202 6.43 -7.22 -18.94
CA GLU A 202 7.73 -6.85 -19.55
C GLU A 202 8.92 -7.34 -18.71
N VAL A 203 8.85 -7.18 -17.38
CA VAL A 203 9.87 -7.67 -16.43
C VAL A 203 10.02 -9.19 -16.53
N VAL A 204 8.91 -9.92 -16.53
CA VAL A 204 8.90 -11.39 -16.60
C VAL A 204 9.39 -11.87 -17.96
N ASP A 205 9.09 -11.17 -19.05
CA ASP A 205 9.61 -11.50 -20.38
C ASP A 205 11.14 -11.36 -20.45
N VAL A 206 11.70 -10.32 -19.83
CA VAL A 206 13.17 -10.16 -19.74
C VAL A 206 13.77 -11.27 -18.88
N ALA A 207 13.22 -11.52 -17.69
CA ALA A 207 13.71 -12.55 -16.78
C ALA A 207 13.64 -13.95 -17.42
N SER A 208 12.52 -14.29 -18.07
CA SER A 208 12.30 -15.59 -18.69
C SER A 208 13.24 -15.85 -19.87
N ARG A 209 13.52 -14.82 -20.68
CA ARG A 209 14.54 -14.91 -21.74
C ARG A 209 15.93 -15.15 -21.18
N ARG A 210 16.35 -14.41 -20.14
CA ARG A 210 17.65 -14.60 -19.47
C ARG A 210 17.80 -15.98 -18.81
N LEU A 211 16.68 -16.56 -18.38
CA LEU A 211 16.64 -17.89 -17.78
C LEU A 211 16.45 -19.03 -18.80
N ALA A 212 16.35 -18.71 -20.11
CA ALA A 212 16.02 -19.66 -21.18
C ALA A 212 14.75 -20.49 -20.90
N ARG A 213 13.72 -19.85 -20.31
CA ARG A 213 12.43 -20.45 -19.92
C ARG A 213 11.25 -19.60 -20.37
N TYR A 214 11.28 -19.16 -21.62
CA TYR A 214 10.23 -18.30 -22.16
C TYR A 214 8.89 -19.04 -22.24
N ALA A 215 7.84 -18.37 -21.78
CA ALA A 215 6.44 -18.76 -21.97
C ALA A 215 5.60 -17.48 -22.17
N PRO A 216 4.62 -17.47 -23.09
CA PRO A 216 3.72 -16.34 -23.23
C PRO A 216 2.99 -16.02 -21.92
N SER A 217 2.88 -14.72 -21.61
CA SER A 217 2.09 -14.24 -20.47
C SER A 217 0.61 -14.53 -20.66
N ARG A 218 -0.06 -14.93 -19.57
CA ARG A 218 -1.52 -15.08 -19.48
C ARG A 218 -2.15 -14.09 -18.51
N SER A 219 -1.36 -13.11 -18.07
CA SER A 219 -1.73 -12.19 -16.98
C SER A 219 -2.94 -11.31 -17.31
N ALA A 220 -3.23 -11.08 -18.60
CA ALA A 220 -4.37 -10.30 -19.05
C ALA A 220 -5.71 -11.03 -18.85
N ASP A 221 -5.70 -12.37 -18.90
CA ASP A 221 -6.91 -13.20 -18.85
C ASP A 221 -7.09 -13.89 -17.49
N GLU A 222 -6.05 -13.92 -16.65
CA GLU A 222 -6.12 -14.51 -15.31
C GLU A 222 -6.72 -13.53 -14.30
N LEU A 223 -7.87 -13.91 -13.71
CA LEU A 223 -8.49 -13.15 -12.63
C LEU A 223 -7.64 -13.18 -11.35
N LEU A 224 -7.55 -12.03 -10.69
CA LEU A 224 -6.96 -11.95 -9.35
C LEU A 224 -7.82 -12.72 -8.31
N PRO A 225 -7.22 -13.17 -7.19
CA PRO A 225 -7.97 -13.75 -6.09
C PRO A 225 -9.11 -12.82 -5.64
N GLY A 226 -10.33 -13.37 -5.53
CA GLY A 226 -11.52 -12.60 -5.15
C GLY A 226 -12.31 -11.98 -6.31
N ALA A 227 -11.71 -11.79 -7.50
CA ALA A 227 -12.36 -11.13 -8.63
C ALA A 227 -13.43 -11.97 -9.38
N ARG A 228 -13.87 -13.12 -8.83
CA ARG A 228 -14.94 -13.93 -9.43
C ARG A 228 -16.31 -13.31 -9.09
N PRO A 229 -17.34 -13.45 -9.96
CA PRO A 229 -18.68 -12.91 -9.70
C PRO A 229 -19.24 -13.33 -8.33
N ALA A 230 -19.80 -12.36 -7.61
CA ALA A 230 -20.24 -12.49 -6.22
C ALA A 230 -21.57 -13.26 -6.05
N ASP A 231 -22.18 -13.73 -7.14
CA ASP A 231 -23.46 -14.47 -7.16
C ASP A 231 -23.43 -15.79 -6.34
N HIS A 232 -22.26 -16.15 -5.81
CA HIS A 232 -22.02 -17.32 -4.96
C HIS A 232 -21.63 -16.99 -3.51
N ALA A 233 -21.66 -15.72 -3.10
CA ALA A 233 -21.19 -15.30 -1.77
C ALA A 233 -22.23 -15.53 -0.66
N ALA A 234 -23.52 -15.25 -0.92
CA ALA A 234 -24.57 -15.33 0.10
C ALA A 234 -25.29 -16.70 0.07
N ARG A 235 -25.23 -17.43 1.18
CA ARG A 235 -26.04 -18.62 1.46
C ARG A 235 -27.23 -18.25 2.35
N PRO A 236 -28.31 -19.08 2.39
CA PRO A 236 -29.47 -18.85 3.26
C PRO A 236 -29.17 -18.66 4.76
N GLY A 237 -27.98 -19.05 5.24
CA GLY A 237 -27.50 -18.83 6.62
C GLY A 237 -26.74 -17.52 6.87
N ASP A 238 -26.45 -16.72 5.84
CA ASP A 238 -25.71 -15.44 5.97
C ASP A 238 -26.60 -14.27 6.38
N LEU A 239 -27.89 -14.57 6.62
CA LEU A 239 -28.91 -13.62 7.03
C LEU A 239 -28.67 -13.05 8.44
N THR A 240 -27.75 -13.61 9.23
CA THR A 240 -27.43 -13.15 10.59
C THR A 240 -26.60 -11.86 10.62
N LEU A 241 -25.89 -11.53 9.54
CA LEU A 241 -25.19 -10.25 9.42
C LEU A 241 -26.13 -9.16 8.89
N GLU A 242 -25.83 -7.90 9.19
CA GLU A 242 -26.52 -6.78 8.55
C GLU A 242 -26.23 -6.73 7.04
N ALA A 243 -27.19 -6.22 6.27
CA ALA A 243 -27.04 -6.10 4.82
C ALA A 243 -25.86 -5.19 4.42
N THR A 244 -25.62 -4.14 5.19
CA THR A 244 -24.51 -3.20 5.06
C THR A 244 -23.15 -3.88 5.27
N THR A 245 -23.02 -4.73 6.29
CA THR A 245 -21.82 -5.55 6.52
C THR A 245 -21.58 -6.52 5.37
N ARG A 246 -22.61 -7.22 4.89
CA ARG A 246 -22.44 -8.12 3.72
C ARG A 246 -21.98 -7.37 2.46
N ALA A 247 -22.54 -6.18 2.22
CA ALA A 247 -22.14 -5.33 1.11
C ALA A 247 -20.67 -4.86 1.24
N HIS A 248 -20.25 -4.49 2.45
CA HIS A 248 -18.85 -4.17 2.76
C HIS A 248 -17.91 -5.35 2.49
N LEU A 249 -18.21 -6.52 3.03
CA LEU A 249 -17.36 -7.71 2.81
C LEU A 249 -17.25 -8.06 1.33
N THR A 250 -18.35 -7.95 0.58
CA THR A 250 -18.36 -8.20 -0.87
C THR A 250 -17.56 -7.14 -1.64
N SER A 251 -17.64 -5.86 -1.24
CA SER A 251 -16.92 -4.78 -1.93
C SER A 251 -15.41 -4.85 -1.74
N ILE A 252 -14.94 -5.35 -0.60
CA ILE A 252 -13.51 -5.51 -0.29
C ILE A 252 -12.96 -6.85 -0.79
N TYR A 253 -13.64 -7.96 -0.47
CA TYR A 253 -13.11 -9.31 -0.69
C TYR A 253 -13.65 -10.00 -1.95
N GLY A 254 -14.68 -9.45 -2.61
CA GLY A 254 -15.34 -10.09 -3.73
C GLY A 254 -15.84 -11.50 -3.37
N ALA A 255 -15.53 -12.48 -4.21
CA ALA A 255 -15.88 -13.88 -3.95
C ALA A 255 -15.24 -14.46 -2.67
N ARG A 256 -14.13 -13.89 -2.17
CA ARG A 256 -13.49 -14.32 -0.92
C ARG A 256 -14.23 -13.86 0.32
N ALA A 257 -15.26 -13.01 0.20
CA ALA A 257 -16.16 -12.70 1.31
C ALA A 257 -16.74 -13.96 1.95
N ARG A 258 -16.90 -15.04 1.17
CA ARG A 258 -17.31 -16.35 1.67
C ARG A 258 -16.35 -16.96 2.70
N GLU A 259 -15.04 -16.72 2.57
CA GLU A 259 -14.04 -17.17 3.55
C GLU A 259 -14.29 -16.49 4.91
N ILE A 260 -14.70 -15.21 4.90
CA ILE A 260 -15.10 -14.47 6.11
C ILE A 260 -16.40 -15.02 6.69
N LEU A 261 -17.40 -15.27 5.84
CA LEU A 261 -18.70 -15.81 6.26
C LEU A 261 -18.60 -17.24 6.81
N ASP A 262 -17.69 -18.05 6.27
CA ASP A 262 -17.43 -19.39 6.80
C ASP A 262 -16.83 -19.30 8.23
N LEU A 263 -15.99 -18.29 8.53
CA LEU A 263 -15.48 -18.03 9.90
C LEU A 263 -16.60 -17.62 10.86
N THR A 264 -17.50 -16.71 10.47
CA THR A 264 -18.62 -16.29 11.34
C THR A 264 -19.62 -17.40 11.60
N ARG A 265 -19.77 -18.37 10.68
CA ARG A 265 -20.60 -19.56 10.91
C ARG A 265 -19.94 -20.56 11.86
N ALA A 266 -18.61 -20.70 11.78
CA ALA A 266 -17.86 -21.57 12.68
C ALA A 266 -17.81 -21.01 14.11
N ASP A 267 -17.69 -19.69 14.24
CA ASP A 267 -17.73 -18.96 15.51
C ASP A 267 -18.62 -17.71 15.37
N PRO A 268 -19.89 -17.78 15.82
CA PRO A 268 -20.82 -16.66 15.76
C PRO A 268 -20.34 -15.40 16.49
N SER A 269 -19.41 -15.49 17.43
CA SER A 269 -18.85 -14.29 18.08
C SER A 269 -18.03 -13.42 17.12
N LEU A 270 -17.48 -14.00 16.05
CA LEU A 270 -16.72 -13.29 15.02
C LEU A 270 -17.60 -12.43 14.11
N ALA A 271 -18.92 -12.54 14.21
CA ALA A 271 -19.87 -11.64 13.57
C ALA A 271 -19.97 -10.28 14.26
N ALA A 272 -19.37 -10.11 15.44
CA ALA A 272 -19.39 -8.85 16.17
C ALA A 272 -18.74 -7.71 15.35
N PRO A 273 -19.28 -6.47 15.42
CA PRO A 273 -18.70 -5.31 14.73
C PRO A 273 -17.26 -5.02 15.17
N LEU A 274 -16.37 -4.80 14.20
CA LEU A 274 -14.94 -4.52 14.42
C LEU A 274 -14.68 -3.13 15.00
N CYS A 275 -15.51 -2.15 14.67
CA CYS A 275 -15.41 -0.78 15.17
C CYS A 275 -16.77 -0.08 14.95
N PRO A 276 -17.24 0.79 15.87
CA PRO A 276 -18.46 1.57 15.66
C PRO A 276 -18.43 2.43 14.39
N HIS A 277 -17.24 2.86 13.96
CA HIS A 277 -17.01 3.75 12.82
C HIS A 277 -16.70 2.99 11.50
N HIS A 278 -16.96 1.68 11.44
CA HIS A 278 -16.66 0.85 10.28
C HIS A 278 -17.70 -0.27 10.12
N ARG A 279 -17.93 -0.74 8.89
CA ARG A 279 -18.94 -1.79 8.60
C ARG A 279 -18.40 -3.21 8.72
N GLY A 280 -17.13 -3.34 9.08
CA GLY A 280 -16.42 -4.60 9.20
C GLY A 280 -16.68 -5.37 10.50
N VAL A 281 -16.24 -6.62 10.54
CA VAL A 281 -16.45 -7.59 11.63
C VAL A 281 -15.15 -8.22 12.10
N GLU A 282 -15.17 -8.77 13.31
CA GLU A 282 -14.00 -9.45 13.93
C GLU A 282 -13.44 -10.60 13.07
N ALA A 283 -14.28 -11.27 12.27
CA ALA A 283 -13.83 -12.30 11.33
C ALA A 283 -12.81 -11.82 10.29
N GLU A 284 -12.83 -10.53 9.92
CA GLU A 284 -11.83 -9.96 8.99
C GLU A 284 -10.42 -9.97 9.59
N VAL A 285 -10.29 -9.80 10.92
CA VAL A 285 -9.00 -9.88 11.62
C VAL A 285 -8.43 -11.28 11.53
N VAL A 286 -9.26 -12.28 11.83
CA VAL A 286 -8.89 -13.71 11.74
C VAL A 286 -8.45 -14.06 10.32
N HIS A 287 -9.24 -13.61 9.33
CA HIS A 287 -8.93 -13.83 7.94
C HIS A 287 -7.61 -13.19 7.50
N ALA A 288 -7.40 -11.92 7.87
CA ALA A 288 -6.19 -11.17 7.53
C ALA A 288 -4.92 -11.89 8.03
N VAL A 289 -4.95 -12.42 9.26
CA VAL A 289 -3.84 -13.18 9.85
C VAL A 289 -3.66 -14.52 9.15
N GLN A 290 -4.72 -15.31 9.00
CA GLN A 290 -4.61 -16.70 8.53
C GLN A 290 -4.41 -16.83 7.01
N SER A 291 -4.92 -15.87 6.23
CA SER A 291 -5.02 -15.99 4.76
C SER A 291 -4.37 -14.84 3.99
N GLU A 292 -3.98 -13.74 4.66
CA GLU A 292 -3.47 -12.53 4.00
C GLU A 292 -2.14 -12.02 4.56
N TRP A 293 -1.41 -12.89 5.27
CA TRP A 293 -0.08 -12.67 5.83
C TRP A 293 0.01 -11.46 6.76
N ALA A 294 -1.06 -11.07 7.44
CA ALA A 294 -0.99 -9.95 8.38
C ALA A 294 -0.22 -10.35 9.65
N LEU A 295 0.87 -9.66 9.96
CA LEU A 295 1.74 -9.94 11.11
C LEU A 295 1.83 -8.78 12.10
N THR A 296 1.30 -7.61 11.75
CA THR A 296 1.30 -6.42 12.62
C THR A 296 -0.10 -5.79 12.66
N LEU A 297 -0.35 -4.97 13.68
CA LEU A 297 -1.60 -4.20 13.74
C LEU A 297 -1.79 -3.30 12.52
N GLY A 298 -0.72 -2.67 12.02
CA GLY A 298 -0.78 -1.86 10.80
C GLY A 298 -1.21 -2.65 9.56
N ASP A 299 -0.80 -3.93 9.44
CA ASP A 299 -1.26 -4.79 8.33
C ASP A 299 -2.77 -4.98 8.36
N VAL A 300 -3.34 -5.31 9.53
CA VAL A 300 -4.78 -5.54 9.67
C VAL A 300 -5.56 -4.24 9.55
N LEU A 301 -5.21 -3.23 10.34
CA LEU A 301 -6.01 -2.03 10.53
C LEU A 301 -5.94 -1.08 9.32
N LEU A 302 -4.75 -0.85 8.74
CA LEU A 302 -4.59 0.10 7.63
C LEU A 302 -4.72 -0.57 6.26
N ARG A 303 -4.27 -1.83 6.11
CA ARG A 303 -4.06 -2.42 4.77
C ARG A 303 -5.07 -3.49 4.38
N ARG A 304 -5.56 -4.33 5.32
CA ARG A 304 -6.52 -5.41 5.02
C ARG A 304 -7.96 -4.98 5.23
N THR A 305 -8.27 -4.51 6.43
CA THR A 305 -9.65 -4.08 6.80
C THR A 305 -9.89 -2.61 6.46
N ALA A 306 -8.82 -1.80 6.45
CA ALA A 306 -8.85 -0.36 6.23
C ALA A 306 -9.77 0.41 7.20
N VAL A 307 -10.03 -0.15 8.39
CA VAL A 307 -10.68 0.53 9.53
C VAL A 307 -9.80 1.65 10.10
N GLY A 308 -8.48 1.53 9.96
CA GLY A 308 -7.50 2.58 10.26
C GLY A 308 -7.62 3.81 9.35
N LEU A 309 -8.45 3.74 8.31
CA LEU A 309 -8.79 4.87 7.43
C LEU A 309 -10.21 5.41 7.68
N SER A 310 -10.83 5.07 8.81
CA SER A 310 -12.01 5.75 9.36
C SER A 310 -11.58 6.95 10.23
N ALA A 311 -12.53 7.79 10.65
CA ALA A 311 -12.24 9.00 11.45
C ALA A 311 -11.45 8.73 12.75
N CYS A 312 -11.83 7.69 13.50
CA CYS A 312 -11.10 7.25 14.69
C CYS A 312 -9.73 6.60 14.39
N GLN A 313 -9.43 6.30 13.13
CA GLN A 313 -8.26 5.53 12.68
C GLN A 313 -8.02 4.25 13.49
N ALA A 314 -9.11 3.56 13.83
CA ALA A 314 -9.12 2.35 14.63
C ALA A 314 -8.56 2.47 16.06
N LEU A 315 -8.28 3.69 16.55
CA LEU A 315 -7.79 3.89 17.92
C LEU A 315 -8.83 3.43 18.96
N ASP A 316 -10.12 3.49 18.62
CA ASP A 316 -11.21 3.03 19.49
C ASP A 316 -11.29 1.49 19.61
N CYS A 317 -10.68 0.75 18.68
CA CYS A 317 -10.71 -0.71 18.67
C CYS A 317 -9.33 -1.37 18.70
N VAL A 318 -8.23 -0.58 18.75
CA VAL A 318 -6.86 -1.08 18.65
C VAL A 318 -6.53 -2.13 19.70
N ASP A 319 -6.93 -1.93 20.96
CA ASP A 319 -6.66 -2.87 22.04
C ASP A 319 -7.39 -4.21 21.83
N ARG A 320 -8.66 -4.16 21.43
CA ARG A 320 -9.44 -5.37 21.17
C ARG A 320 -8.87 -6.17 19.99
N VAL A 321 -8.46 -5.48 18.93
CA VAL A 321 -7.81 -6.12 17.78
C VAL A 321 -6.44 -6.69 18.17
N ALA A 322 -5.69 -6.00 19.03
CA ALA A 322 -4.42 -6.49 19.56
C ALA A 322 -4.60 -7.75 20.39
N ASP A 323 -5.63 -7.83 21.25
CA ASP A 323 -5.95 -9.06 22.01
C ASP A 323 -6.28 -10.23 21.07
N ARG A 324 -7.06 -9.97 20.02
CA ARG A 324 -7.40 -10.98 19.02
C ARG A 324 -6.16 -11.48 18.29
N MET A 325 -5.33 -10.56 17.80
CA MET A 325 -4.09 -10.91 17.10
C MET A 325 -3.09 -11.62 18.02
N ALA A 326 -2.99 -11.21 19.29
CA ALA A 326 -2.15 -11.88 20.27
C ALA A 326 -2.55 -13.34 20.45
N GLY A 327 -3.86 -13.63 20.54
CA GLY A 327 -4.36 -15.01 20.59
C GLY A 327 -4.08 -15.82 19.33
N LEU A 328 -4.11 -15.20 18.14
CA LEU A 328 -3.88 -15.87 16.86
C LEU A 328 -2.40 -16.11 16.57
N LEU A 329 -1.54 -15.16 16.92
CA LEU A 329 -0.11 -15.17 16.62
C LEU A 329 0.77 -15.59 17.80
N GLY A 330 0.16 -15.82 18.97
CA GLY A 330 0.86 -16.20 20.20
C GLY A 330 1.75 -15.09 20.76
N TRP A 331 1.32 -13.84 20.67
CA TRP A 331 2.07 -12.73 21.27
C TRP A 331 2.00 -12.78 22.80
N ASP A 332 3.13 -12.53 23.44
CA ASP A 332 3.18 -12.25 24.88
C ASP A 332 2.67 -10.82 25.18
N PRO A 333 2.46 -10.47 26.46
CA PRO A 333 1.95 -9.15 26.83
C PRO A 333 2.83 -7.98 26.36
N ASP A 334 4.15 -8.16 26.36
CA ASP A 334 5.11 -7.12 25.95
C ASP A 334 5.01 -6.88 24.44
N ARG A 335 4.99 -7.95 23.64
CA ARG A 335 4.80 -7.88 22.19
C ARG A 335 3.46 -7.26 21.81
N ARG A 336 2.38 -7.61 22.52
CA ARG A 336 1.05 -6.99 22.33
C ARG A 336 1.12 -5.49 22.59
N HIS A 337 1.76 -5.07 23.68
CA HIS A 337 1.96 -3.66 24.00
C HIS A 337 2.77 -2.93 22.92
N ASP A 338 3.90 -3.51 22.51
CA ASP A 338 4.78 -2.94 21.48
C ASP A 338 4.07 -2.76 20.14
N GLU A 339 3.19 -3.70 19.75
CA GLU A 339 2.38 -3.59 18.54
C GLU A 339 1.38 -2.44 18.62
N VAL A 340 0.69 -2.27 19.75
CA VAL A 340 -0.25 -1.14 19.95
C VAL A 340 0.50 0.18 19.85
N GLU A 341 1.66 0.30 20.50
CA GLU A 341 2.48 1.51 20.44
C GLU A 341 3.07 1.75 19.05
N ALA A 342 3.46 0.70 18.32
CA ALA A 342 3.90 0.79 16.94
C ALA A 342 2.79 1.31 16.02
N TYR A 343 1.55 0.82 16.19
CA TYR A 343 0.40 1.29 15.45
C TYR A 343 0.10 2.77 15.73
N ARG A 344 0.12 3.18 17.00
CA ARG A 344 -0.07 4.59 17.41
C ARG A 344 0.95 5.50 16.75
N ARG A 345 2.23 5.10 16.72
CA ARG A 345 3.30 5.85 16.01
C ARG A 345 3.10 5.88 14.50
N GLU A 346 2.57 4.82 13.89
CA GLU A 346 2.31 4.77 12.43
C GLU A 346 1.23 5.79 12.03
N VAL A 347 0.18 5.95 12.84
CA VAL A 347 -0.93 6.88 12.54
C VAL A 347 -0.72 8.30 13.04
N GLU A 348 0.21 8.53 13.98
CA GLU A 348 0.48 9.87 14.54
C GLU A 348 0.73 10.96 13.47
N PRO A 349 1.58 10.76 12.44
CA PRO A 349 1.79 11.77 11.41
C PRO A 349 0.52 12.08 10.60
N MET A 350 -0.38 11.09 10.44
CA MET A 350 -1.64 11.26 9.74
C MET A 350 -2.62 12.14 10.56
N ARG A 351 -2.52 12.10 11.89
CA ARG A 351 -3.37 12.82 12.85
C ARG A 351 -2.97 14.25 13.11
N ARG A 352 -1.77 14.67 12.69
CA ARG A 352 -1.21 15.99 13.02
C ARG A 352 -2.17 17.16 12.72
N PHE A 353 -3.01 17.03 11.70
CA PHE A 353 -3.98 18.05 11.29
C PHE A 353 -5.44 17.62 11.51
N SER A 354 -5.65 16.56 12.29
CA SER A 354 -6.99 16.11 12.66
C SER A 354 -7.67 17.17 13.53
N THR A 355 -8.96 17.37 13.32
CA THR A 355 -9.79 18.31 14.10
C THR A 355 -10.72 17.60 15.10
N GLU A 356 -10.59 16.28 15.24
CA GLU A 356 -11.33 15.44 16.21
C GLU A 356 -10.44 14.94 17.36
#